data_AF-A0A947FQX0-F1
#
_entry.id   AF-A0A947FQX0-F1
#
_cell.length_a   1.000
_cell.length_b   1.000
_cell.length_c   1.000
_cell.angle_alpha   90.00
_cell.angle_beta   90.00
_cell.angle_gamma   90.00
#
_symmetry.space_group_name_H-M   'P 1'
#
loop_
_entity.id
_entity.type
_entity.pdbx_description
1 polymer ?
#
loop_
_entity_poly.entity_id
_entity_poly.type
_entity_poly.pdbx_seq_one_letter_code
_entity_poly.pdbx_strand_id
1 'polypeptide(L)'
;MFERPKFGERAVLVHMALGSPVDPDEMQEFIDLATSAGAEVMEMVSGSRSQPDPRLFIGKGKAEEIKQIIESEEAELVIFDHSLSPSQERNLEQYFKCRVLDRSGLILDIFAQRARSFEGKLQVELAQLRH
;
A
#
# COMPACT_ATOMS: atom_id res chain seq x y z
N MET A 1 -7.98 -8.07 17.07
CA MET A 1 -8.47 -6.67 17.06
C MET A 1 -7.79 -6.04 15.86
N PHE A 2 -8.55 -5.65 14.83
CA PHE A 2 -7.96 -5.00 13.66
C PHE A 2 -7.43 -3.64 14.11
N GLU A 3 -6.11 -3.46 14.10
CA GLU A 3 -5.51 -2.18 14.38
C GLU A 3 -5.93 -1.23 13.26
N ARG A 4 -6.69 -0.21 13.63
CA ARG A 4 -7.00 0.87 12.70
C ARG A 4 -5.70 1.62 12.44
N PRO A 5 -5.41 2.03 11.18
CA PRO A 5 -4.29 2.90 10.89
C PRO A 5 -4.34 4.10 11.82
N LYS A 6 -3.23 4.42 12.46
CA LYS A 6 -3.14 5.69 13.17
C LYS A 6 -3.03 6.78 12.12
N PHE A 7 -3.85 7.81 12.25
CA PHE A 7 -3.74 8.99 11.39
C PHE A 7 -2.31 9.54 11.50
N GLY A 8 -1.66 9.82 10.36
CA GLY A 8 -0.27 10.30 10.32
C GLY A 8 0.80 9.21 10.23
N GLU A 9 0.46 8.00 9.78
CA GLU A 9 1.48 6.99 9.44
C GLU A 9 2.34 7.47 8.26
N ARG A 10 3.65 7.57 8.48
CA ARG A 10 4.65 7.92 7.46
C ARG A 10 4.73 6.78 6.45
N ALA A 11 4.40 7.08 5.19
CA ALA A 11 4.17 6.09 4.16
C ALA A 11 5.09 6.25 2.95
N VAL A 12 5.64 5.13 2.48
CA VAL A 12 6.27 5.03 1.16
C VAL A 12 5.28 4.40 0.19
N LEU A 13 5.06 5.08 -0.94
CA LEU A 13 4.17 4.60 -1.99
C LEU A 13 4.98 3.84 -3.05
N VAL A 14 4.42 2.76 -3.57
CA VAL A 14 5.07 1.90 -4.58
C VAL A 14 4.13 1.67 -5.75
N HIS A 15 4.52 2.14 -6.93
CA HIS A 15 3.80 1.90 -8.19
C HIS A 15 4.72 1.25 -9.22
N MET A 16 4.23 0.20 -9.88
CA MET A 16 5.00 -0.52 -10.89
C MET A 16 4.25 -0.55 -12.23
N ALA A 17 4.83 0.02 -13.28
CA ALA A 17 4.37 -0.16 -14.65
C ALA A 17 4.55 -1.64 -15.07
N LEU A 18 3.44 -2.38 -15.19
CA LEU A 18 3.40 -3.78 -15.59
C LEU A 18 3.18 -3.92 -17.11
N GLY A 19 4.22 -3.64 -17.90
CA GLY A 19 4.16 -3.77 -19.37
C GLY A 19 3.44 -2.64 -20.10
N SER A 20 2.95 -1.63 -19.36
CA SER A 20 2.38 -0.38 -19.89
C SER A 20 3.21 0.81 -19.40
N PRO A 21 3.23 1.95 -20.13
CA PRO A 21 3.81 3.19 -19.61
C PRO A 21 3.07 3.65 -18.36
N VAL A 22 3.81 4.28 -17.44
CA VAL A 22 3.23 4.91 -16.25
C VAL A 22 2.45 6.16 -16.68
N ASP A 23 1.19 6.25 -16.30
CA ASP A 23 0.37 7.45 -16.48
C ASP A 23 0.59 8.41 -15.29
N PRO A 24 1.03 9.66 -15.51
CA PRO A 24 1.13 10.67 -14.44
C PRO A 24 -0.17 10.87 -13.66
N ASP A 25 -1.32 10.76 -14.32
CA ASP A 25 -2.62 10.97 -13.67
C ASP A 25 -2.95 9.81 -12.70
N GLU A 26 -2.55 8.57 -13.02
CA GLU A 26 -2.70 7.42 -12.13
C GLU A 26 -1.81 7.55 -10.88
N MET A 27 -0.58 8.05 -11.04
CA MET A 27 0.30 8.30 -9.89
C MET A 27 -0.27 9.38 -8.96
N GLN A 28 -0.82 10.45 -9.52
CA GLN A 28 -1.44 11.51 -8.73
C GLN A 28 -2.68 11.01 -8.00
N GLU A 29 -3.53 10.23 -8.67
CA GLU A 29 -4.70 9.59 -8.04
C GLU A 29 -4.28 8.72 -6.84
N PHE A 30 -3.22 7.93 -6.98
CA PHE A 30 -2.75 7.08 -5.90
C PHE A 30 -2.25 7.87 -4.67
N ILE A 31 -1.53 8.98 -4.91
CA ILE A 31 -1.12 9.89 -3.83
C ILE A 31 -2.34 10.48 -3.13
N ASP A 32 -3.35 10.90 -3.90
CA ASP A 32 -4.58 11.48 -3.35
C ASP A 32 -5.37 10.45 -2.52
N LEU A 33 -5.39 9.17 -2.94
CA LEU A 33 -5.99 8.08 -2.18
C LEU A 33 -5.27 7.84 -0.86
N ALA A 34 -3.93 7.74 -0.87
CA ALA A 34 -3.13 7.54 0.33
C ALA A 34 -3.31 8.70 1.33
N THR A 35 -3.28 9.93 0.82
CA THR A 35 -3.52 11.15 1.61
C THR A 35 -4.93 11.17 2.20
N SER A 36 -5.94 10.75 1.42
CA SER A 36 -7.33 10.64 1.87
C SER A 36 -7.54 9.58 2.94
N ALA A 37 -6.69 8.56 2.99
CA ALA A 37 -6.64 7.57 4.06
C ALA A 37 -5.88 8.07 5.31
N GLY A 38 -5.32 9.29 5.27
CA GLY A 38 -4.59 9.89 6.39
C GLY A 38 -3.12 9.49 6.49
N ALA A 39 -2.53 8.96 5.42
CA ALA A 39 -1.09 8.68 5.34
C ALA A 39 -0.29 9.98 5.11
N GLU A 40 0.87 10.10 5.75
CA GLU A 40 1.87 11.12 5.44
C GLU A 40 2.82 10.56 4.38
N VAL A 41 2.59 10.94 3.12
CA VAL A 41 3.37 10.41 1.98
C VAL A 41 4.78 10.99 1.99
N MET A 42 5.78 10.14 2.27
CA MET A 42 7.18 10.53 2.32
C MET A 42 7.85 10.48 0.96
N GLU A 43 7.61 9.39 0.22
CA GLU A 43 8.19 9.19 -1.10
C GLU A 43 7.29 8.31 -1.98
N MET A 44 7.33 8.56 -3.29
CA MET A 44 6.65 7.75 -4.31
C MET A 44 7.70 7.05 -5.17
N VAL A 45 7.85 5.75 -4.95
CA VAL A 45 8.77 4.90 -5.68
C VAL A 45 8.06 4.31 -6.89
N SER A 46 8.62 4.56 -8.07
CA SER A 46 8.14 3.99 -9.32
C SER A 46 9.16 3.07 -9.99
N GLY A 47 8.67 2.23 -10.91
CA GLY A 47 9.52 1.40 -11.74
C GLY A 47 8.72 0.66 -12.80
N SER A 48 9.41 -0.04 -13.70
CA SER A 48 8.77 -0.83 -14.75
C SER A 48 9.24 -2.29 -14.70
N ARG A 49 8.32 -3.22 -14.93
CA ARG A 49 8.64 -4.65 -15.12
C ARG A 49 7.60 -5.32 -16.00
N SER A 50 7.98 -6.42 -16.67
CA SER A 50 7.05 -7.14 -17.55
C SER A 50 5.98 -7.93 -16.79
N GLN A 51 6.34 -8.55 -15.68
CA GLN A 51 5.44 -9.35 -14.83
C GLN A 51 5.88 -9.28 -13.37
N PRO A 52 4.96 -9.26 -12.39
CA PRO A 52 5.28 -9.17 -10.96
C PRO A 52 6.12 -10.35 -10.45
N ASP A 53 6.90 -10.11 -9.39
CA ASP A 53 7.71 -11.16 -8.77
C ASP A 53 6.80 -12.00 -7.86
N PRO A 54 6.80 -13.33 -7.97
CA PRO A 54 5.88 -14.17 -7.20
C PRO A 54 6.11 -14.08 -5.69
N ARG A 55 7.31 -13.67 -5.24
CA ARG A 55 7.67 -13.59 -3.83
C ARG A 55 7.47 -12.20 -3.25
N LEU A 56 7.88 -11.15 -3.95
CA LEU A 56 7.92 -9.77 -3.44
C LEU A 56 7.14 -8.75 -4.28
N PHE A 57 6.48 -9.15 -5.37
CA PHE A 57 5.85 -8.27 -6.37
C PHE A 57 6.84 -7.37 -7.16
N ILE A 58 7.85 -6.83 -6.50
CA ILE A 58 9.01 -6.09 -7.01
C ILE A 58 10.28 -6.95 -7.04
N GLY A 59 11.31 -6.49 -7.76
CA GLY A 59 12.60 -7.16 -7.81
C GLY A 59 13.45 -6.84 -6.56
N LYS A 60 14.46 -7.68 -6.27
CA LYS A 60 15.33 -7.52 -5.10
C LYS A 60 16.01 -6.15 -5.02
N GLY A 61 16.50 -5.61 -6.14
CA GLY A 61 17.14 -4.29 -6.16
C GLY A 61 16.19 -3.17 -5.73
N LYS A 62 14.95 -3.20 -6.23
CA LYS A 62 13.91 -2.24 -5.87
C LYS A 62 13.45 -2.41 -4.42
N ALA A 63 13.40 -3.64 -3.92
CA ALA A 63 13.10 -3.91 -2.52
C ALA A 63 14.19 -3.33 -1.60
N GLU A 64 15.46 -3.40 -1.98
CA GLU A 64 16.54 -2.80 -1.20
C GLU A 64 16.50 -1.27 -1.22
N GLU A 65 16.21 -0.67 -2.38
CA GLU A 65 16.00 0.78 -2.54
C GLU A 65 14.87 1.27 -1.63
N ILE A 66 13.70 0.61 -1.66
CA ILE A 66 12.56 0.94 -0.79
C ILE A 66 12.94 0.79 0.68
N LYS A 67 13.69 -0.25 1.04
CA LYS A 67 14.13 -0.45 2.42
C LYS A 67 15.02 0.70 2.92
N GLN A 68 15.90 1.21 2.07
CA GLN A 68 16.73 2.38 2.42
C GLN A 68 15.88 3.62 2.64
N ILE A 69 14.87 3.84 1.81
CA ILE A 69 13.91 4.95 1.96
C ILE A 69 13.12 4.81 3.26
N ILE A 70 12.65 3.60 3.59
CA ILE A 70 11.96 3.34 4.85
C ILE A 70 12.83 3.70 6.05
N GLU A 71 14.11 3.32 6.02
CA GLU A 71 15.06 3.64 7.09
C GLU A 71 15.38 5.14 7.16
N SER A 72 15.52 5.83 6.02
CA SER A 72 15.83 7.27 5.99
C SER A 72 14.66 8.15 6.37
N GLU A 73 13.46 7.77 5.92
CA GLU A 73 12.22 8.52 6.17
C GLU A 73 11.49 8.03 7.41
N GLU A 74 12.02 7.05 8.16
CA GLU A 74 11.35 6.45 9.33
C GLU A 74 9.90 6.05 9.00
N ALA A 75 9.70 5.43 7.83
CA ALA A 75 8.38 5.05 7.36
C ALA A 75 7.88 3.81 8.12
N GLU A 76 6.60 3.83 8.52
CA GLU A 76 5.97 2.73 9.26
C GLU A 76 4.99 1.94 8.36
N LEU A 77 4.73 2.46 7.16
CA LEU A 77 3.80 1.92 6.19
C LEU A 77 4.38 1.94 4.77
N VAL A 78 4.19 0.85 4.03
CA VAL A 78 4.43 0.81 2.58
C VAL A 78 3.12 0.48 1.88
N ILE A 79 2.72 1.31 0.92
CA ILE A 79 1.48 1.12 0.18
C ILE A 79 1.79 0.80 -1.28
N PHE A 80 1.32 -0.36 -1.74
CA PHE A 80 1.44 -0.80 -3.11
C PHE A 80 0.19 -0.41 -3.89
N ASP A 81 0.38 0.23 -5.04
CA ASP A 81 -0.72 0.62 -5.95
C ASP A 81 -1.35 -0.56 -6.71
N HIS A 82 -1.03 -1.78 -6.30
CA HIS A 82 -1.43 -3.01 -6.97
C HIS A 82 -1.88 -4.01 -5.91
N SER A 83 -2.81 -4.89 -6.27
CA SER A 83 -3.18 -5.98 -5.39
C SER A 83 -2.00 -6.92 -5.16
N LEU A 84 -1.79 -7.30 -3.92
CA LEU A 84 -0.77 -8.26 -3.51
C LEU A 84 -1.44 -9.59 -3.19
N SER A 85 -0.75 -10.70 -3.48
CA SER A 85 -1.15 -11.98 -2.90
C SER A 85 -0.81 -12.01 -1.41
N PRO A 86 -1.54 -12.78 -0.58
CA PRO A 86 -1.25 -12.87 0.86
C PRO A 86 0.18 -13.33 1.18
N SER A 87 0.81 -14.08 0.28
CA SER A 87 2.23 -14.44 0.41
C SER A 87 3.17 -13.29 0.09
N GLN A 88 2.86 -12.46 -0.91
CA GLN A 88 3.70 -11.31 -1.26
C GLN A 88 3.68 -10.28 -0.14
N GLU A 89 2.50 -9.94 0.36
CA GLU A 89 2.33 -8.99 1.46
C GLU A 89 3.12 -9.43 2.71
N ARG A 90 2.91 -10.67 3.19
CA ARG A 90 3.67 -11.22 4.32
C ARG A 90 5.19 -11.21 4.10
N ASN A 91 5.64 -11.54 2.89
CA ASN A 91 7.07 -11.53 2.59
C ASN A 91 7.63 -10.10 2.58
N LEU A 92 6.87 -9.13 2.09
CA LEU A 92 7.24 -7.73 2.07
C LEU A 92 7.28 -7.15 3.48
N GLU A 93 6.28 -7.41 4.32
CA GLU A 93 6.28 -7.02 5.75
C GLU A 93 7.50 -7.60 6.48
N GLN A 94 7.81 -8.88 6.23
CA GLN A 94 8.99 -9.52 6.80
C GLN A 94 10.30 -8.90 6.29
N TYR A 95 10.33 -8.43 5.05
CA TYR A 95 11.52 -7.82 4.44
C TYR A 95 11.73 -6.38 4.94
N PHE A 96 10.67 -5.58 4.92
CA PHE A 96 10.67 -4.16 5.26
C PHE A 96 10.60 -3.88 6.76
N LYS A 97 10.10 -4.83 7.57
CA LYS A 97 9.89 -4.68 9.02
C LYS A 97 8.88 -3.60 9.38
N CYS A 98 7.97 -3.29 8.48
CA CYS A 98 6.87 -2.35 8.68
C CYS A 98 5.59 -2.94 8.07
N ARG A 99 4.46 -2.27 8.29
CA ARG A 99 3.17 -2.68 7.72
C ARG A 99 3.22 -2.50 6.20
N VAL A 100 2.62 -3.43 5.47
CA VAL A 100 2.42 -3.32 4.03
C VAL A 100 0.93 -3.31 3.76
N LEU A 101 0.50 -2.47 2.82
CA LEU A 101 -0.87 -2.36 2.39
C LEU A 101 -0.91 -2.40 0.88
N ASP A 102 -1.84 -3.17 0.32
CA ASP A 102 -2.10 -3.17 -1.11
C ASP A 102 -3.23 -2.19 -1.48
N ARG A 103 -3.48 -1.99 -2.77
CA ARG A 103 -4.50 -1.01 -3.22
C ARG A 103 -5.89 -1.35 -2.68
N SER A 104 -6.25 -2.62 -2.65
CA SER A 104 -7.54 -3.07 -2.11
C SER A 104 -7.66 -2.73 -0.63
N GLY A 105 -6.62 -3.00 0.16
CA GLY A 105 -6.54 -2.65 1.57
C GLY A 105 -6.66 -1.15 1.82
N LEU A 106 -5.98 -0.32 1.00
CA LEU A 106 -6.10 1.14 1.07
C LEU A 106 -7.54 1.61 0.86
N ILE A 107 -8.22 1.09 -0.15
CA ILE A 107 -9.62 1.43 -0.44
C ILE A 107 -10.53 1.01 0.71
N LEU A 108 -10.32 -0.17 1.29
CA LEU A 108 -11.06 -0.64 2.46
C LEU A 108 -10.84 0.26 3.69
N ASP A 109 -9.62 0.72 3.92
CA ASP A 109 -9.30 1.65 5.01
C ASP A 109 -10.01 3.00 4.82
N ILE A 110 -10.06 3.54 3.60
CA ILE A 110 -10.83 4.76 3.29
C ILE A 110 -12.32 4.56 3.58
N PHE A 111 -12.90 3.41 3.18
CA PHE A 111 -14.29 3.10 3.47
C PHE A 111 -14.54 2.92 4.98
N ALA A 112 -13.63 2.29 5.70
CA ALA A 112 -13.71 2.13 7.15
C ALA A 112 -13.78 3.48 7.86
N GLN A 113 -13.00 4.47 7.41
CA GLN A 113 -13.00 5.82 7.96
C GLN A 113 -14.30 6.58 7.65
N ARG A 114 -14.89 6.33 6.48
CA ARG A 114 -16.13 7.01 6.04
C ARG A 114 -17.41 6.34 6.55
N ALA A 115 -17.37 5.07 6.92
CA ALA A 115 -18.53 4.31 7.37
C ALA A 115 -19.09 4.82 8.72
N ARG A 116 -20.21 5.57 8.67
CA ARG A 116 -20.89 6.10 9.86
C ARG A 116 -22.02 5.19 10.37
N SER A 117 -22.80 4.60 9.46
CA SER A 117 -23.92 3.72 9.79
C SER A 117 -23.45 2.34 10.27
N PHE A 118 -24.30 1.65 11.02
CA PHE A 118 -24.03 0.28 11.47
C PHE A 118 -23.85 -0.67 10.28
N GLU A 119 -24.77 -0.60 9.31
CA GLU A 119 -24.72 -1.40 8.08
C GLU A 119 -23.43 -1.14 7.28
N GLY A 120 -23.04 0.12 7.12
CA GLY A 120 -21.82 0.48 6.41
C GLY A 120 -20.56 -0.07 7.10
N LYS A 121 -20.50 0.00 8.44
CA LYS A 121 -19.39 -0.58 9.20
C LYS A 121 -19.32 -2.10 9.04
N LEU A 122 -20.47 -2.77 9.06
CA LEU A 122 -20.55 -4.22 8.88
C LEU A 122 -20.09 -4.65 7.48
N GLN A 123 -20.47 -3.92 6.42
CA GLN A 123 -20.03 -4.23 5.06
C GLN A 123 -18.51 -4.11 4.91
N VAL A 124 -17.91 -3.08 5.51
CA VAL A 124 -16.45 -2.91 5.50
C VAL A 124 -15.76 -4.05 6.25
N GLU A 125 -16.25 -4.42 7.44
CA GLU A 125 -15.69 -5.52 8.21
C GLU A 125 -15.78 -6.86 7.45
N LEU A 126 -16.90 -7.13 6.78
CA LEU A 126 -17.06 -8.31 5.94
C LEU A 126 -16.11 -8.33 4.75
N ALA A 127 -15.85 -7.17 4.14
CA ALA A 127 -14.90 -7.06 3.04
C ALA A 127 -13.45 -7.28 3.53
N GLN A 128 -13.09 -6.73 4.68
CA GLN A 128 -11.79 -6.95 5.32
C GLN A 128 -11.55 -8.42 5.72
N LEU A 129 -12.59 -9.19 6.03
CA LEU A 129 -12.47 -10.63 6.33
C LEU A 129 -12.24 -11.50 5.08
N ARG A 130 -12.55 -10.98 3.89
CA ARG A 130 -12.44 -11.71 2.62
C ARG A 130 -11.18 -11.34 1.84
N HIS A 131 -10.54 -10.25 2.23
CA HIS A 131 -9.26 -9.76 1.74
C HIS A 131 -8.13 -10.50 2.46
#